data_AF-A0A1F9BHI1-F1
#
_entry.id   AF-A0A1F9BHI1-F1
#
_cell.length_a   1.000
_cell.length_b   1.000
_cell.length_c   1.000
_cell.angle_alpha   90.00
_cell.angle_beta   90.00
_cell.angle_gamma   90.00
#
_symmetry.space_group_name_H-M   'P 1'
#
loop_
_entity.id
_entity.type
_entity.pdbx_description
1 polymer ?
#
loop_
_entity_poly.entity_id
_entity_poly.type
_entity_poly.pdbx_seq_one_letter_code
_entity_poly.pdbx_strand_id
1 'polypeptide(L)'
;AEITRSAPEKSLVKPLKKTGGRNCYGRVTTRHRGGGHKRRYRIIDFKRNKLEVPAKVAAIEYDPNRTVHIALLHYLDGEKRYILAPQDLQVGDMVVSSAEADIKPGNSLPLKNIPAGSMVHNVEMKPGKGGQMARAAGAAAQLMAKEGKQAHLKLPSGEVRIVSLDCRATIGQLGNAEQENISLGKAGRRRWQGRRPRVRGVAMNPVDHPMGGGEGKSSGGRHPVTPWGVPTKGFKTRKPKDSDRYIIKHRTRK
;
A
#
# COMPACT_ATOMS: atom_id res chain seq x y z
N ALA A 1 -10.19 14.47 0.58
CA ALA A 1 -9.46 14.82 1.82
C ALA A 1 -8.30 15.73 1.46
N GLU A 2 -8.52 17.04 1.61
CA GLU A 2 -7.53 18.07 1.33
C GLU A 2 -6.47 18.15 2.44
N ILE A 3 -5.29 18.66 2.12
CA ILE A 3 -4.19 18.82 3.08
C ILE A 3 -4.46 20.07 3.90
N THR A 4 -4.63 19.91 5.21
CA THR A 4 -4.93 21.03 6.13
C THR A 4 -3.71 21.51 6.92
N ARG A 5 -2.64 20.71 6.94
CA ARG A 5 -1.40 21.04 7.66
C ARG A 5 -0.16 20.66 6.85
N SER A 6 0.81 21.57 6.82
CA SER A 6 2.06 21.43 6.05
C SER A 6 3.21 20.79 6.84
N ALA A 7 3.24 20.99 8.17
CA ALA A 7 4.31 20.49 9.05
C ALA A 7 3.87 19.25 9.84
N PRO A 8 4.70 18.19 9.93
CA PRO A 8 4.34 16.98 10.65
C PRO A 8 4.53 17.12 12.17
N GLU A 9 3.87 16.25 12.93
CA GLU A 9 4.00 16.13 14.38
C GLU A 9 5.40 15.59 14.76
N LYS A 10 6.18 16.39 15.51
CA LYS A 10 7.61 16.10 15.77
C LYS A 10 7.84 14.75 16.44
N SER A 11 6.99 14.34 17.39
CA SER A 11 7.10 13.08 18.14
C SER A 11 6.85 11.83 17.29
N LEU A 12 6.09 11.96 16.20
CA LEU A 12 5.68 10.86 15.32
C LEU A 12 6.54 10.70 14.07
N VAL A 13 7.72 11.32 14.07
CA VAL A 13 8.60 11.39 12.91
C VAL A 13 9.95 10.73 13.23
N LYS A 14 10.40 9.80 12.37
CA LYS A 14 11.70 9.13 12.47
C LYS A 14 12.58 9.39 11.23
N PRO A 15 13.92 9.36 11.35
CA PRO A 15 14.78 9.41 10.17
C PRO A 15 14.55 8.18 9.28
N LEU A 16 14.44 8.39 7.96
CA LEU A 16 14.33 7.30 6.99
C LEU A 16 15.68 7.08 6.30
N LYS A 17 16.36 5.98 6.64
CA LYS A 17 17.61 5.58 5.97
C LYS A 17 17.32 5.13 4.54
N LYS A 18 17.96 5.75 3.56
CA LYS A 18 17.84 5.35 2.14
C LYS A 18 18.78 4.20 1.84
N THR A 19 18.27 3.17 1.16
CA THR A 19 19.07 2.00 0.76
C THR A 19 19.74 2.15 -0.61
N GLY A 20 19.22 3.04 -1.46
CA GLY A 20 19.66 3.14 -2.86
C GLY A 20 19.43 1.87 -3.68
N GLY A 21 18.60 0.93 -3.21
CA GLY A 21 18.40 -0.38 -3.83
C GLY A 21 19.50 -1.40 -3.51
N ARG A 22 20.33 -1.14 -2.50
CA ARG A 22 21.37 -2.06 -2.01
C ARG A 22 20.92 -2.85 -0.78
N ASN A 23 21.48 -4.05 -0.60
CA ASN A 23 21.30 -4.88 0.60
C ASN A 23 22.42 -4.64 1.64
N CYS A 24 22.44 -5.44 2.71
CA CYS A 24 23.46 -5.37 3.77
C CYS A 24 24.89 -5.63 3.28
N TYR A 25 25.08 -6.36 2.17
CA TYR A 25 26.38 -6.60 1.53
C TYR A 25 26.81 -5.48 0.57
N GLY A 26 26.07 -4.37 0.49
CA GLY A 26 26.36 -3.26 -0.43
C GLY A 26 26.04 -3.54 -1.90
N ARG A 27 25.54 -4.74 -2.25
CA ARG A 27 25.20 -5.12 -3.62
C ARG A 27 23.84 -4.58 -4.04
N VAL A 28 23.71 -4.18 -5.31
CA VAL A 28 22.44 -3.72 -5.89
C VAL A 28 21.51 -4.92 -6.08
N THR A 29 20.45 -5.01 -5.27
CA THR A 29 19.42 -6.06 -5.37
C THR A 29 18.16 -5.57 -6.07
N THR A 30 17.89 -4.25 -6.01
CA THR A 30 16.79 -3.62 -6.74
C THR A 30 17.34 -2.51 -7.63
N ARG A 31 17.34 -2.75 -8.94
CA ARG A 31 17.77 -1.76 -9.94
C ARG A 31 16.88 -0.52 -9.93
N HIS A 32 17.41 0.58 -10.49
CA HIS A 32 16.69 1.83 -10.73
C HIS A 32 16.22 2.60 -9.47
N ARG A 33 16.88 2.40 -8.33
CA ARG A 33 16.65 3.12 -7.07
C ARG A 33 17.85 3.99 -6.72
N GLY A 34 17.61 5.16 -6.12
CA GLY A 34 18.67 6.06 -5.62
C GLY A 34 18.37 7.54 -5.86
N GLY A 35 19.03 8.41 -5.08
CA GLY A 35 18.80 9.86 -5.08
C GLY A 35 17.50 10.26 -4.37
N GLY A 36 16.75 11.18 -4.98
CA GLY A 36 15.47 11.70 -4.50
C GLY A 36 15.58 12.63 -3.29
N HIS A 37 14.48 13.30 -2.95
CA HIS A 37 14.45 14.24 -1.80
C HIS A 37 14.64 13.49 -0.46
N LYS A 38 15.22 14.14 0.54
CA LYS A 38 15.33 13.58 1.91
C LYS A 38 13.92 13.46 2.50
N ARG A 39 13.63 12.36 3.19
CA ARG A 39 12.31 12.09 3.77
C ARG A 39 12.49 11.71 5.23
N ARG A 40 11.48 12.04 6.02
CA ARG A 40 11.32 11.51 7.37
C ARG A 40 10.14 10.53 7.37
N TYR A 41 10.28 9.42 8.05
CA TYR A 41 9.23 8.41 8.19
C TYR A 41 8.18 8.89 9.18
N ARG A 42 6.90 8.84 8.80
CA ARG A 42 5.78 9.09 9.72
C ARG A 42 5.34 7.75 10.30
N ILE A 43 5.37 7.65 11.63
CA ILE A 43 4.94 6.46 12.37
C ILE A 43 3.42 6.40 12.29
N ILE A 44 2.90 5.33 11.71
CA ILE A 44 1.47 5.18 11.43
C ILE A 44 0.94 3.99 12.18
N ASP A 45 -0.20 4.19 12.82
CA ASP A 45 -0.94 3.16 13.53
C ASP A 45 -1.72 2.30 12.54
N PHE A 46 -1.04 1.28 12.01
CA PHE A 46 -1.69 0.27 11.18
C PHE A 46 -2.53 -0.73 11.99
N LYS A 47 -2.33 -0.80 13.32
CA LYS A 47 -3.00 -1.79 14.18
C LYS A 47 -4.34 -1.30 14.71
N ARG A 48 -4.51 0.02 14.90
CA ARG A 48 -5.69 0.61 15.56
C ARG A 48 -5.98 -0.10 16.89
N ASN A 49 -4.92 -0.38 17.65
CA ASN A 49 -4.98 -1.21 18.86
C ASN A 49 -5.49 -0.48 20.10
N LYS A 50 -5.68 0.84 20.02
CA LYS A 50 -6.25 1.63 21.10
C LYS A 50 -7.76 1.54 21.04
N LEU A 51 -8.30 0.63 21.85
CA LEU A 51 -9.71 0.26 21.84
C LEU A 51 -10.52 1.24 22.67
N GLU A 52 -11.76 1.51 22.23
CA GLU A 52 -12.81 2.24 22.96
C GLU A 52 -12.50 3.71 23.30
N VAL A 53 -11.26 4.17 23.14
CA VAL A 53 -10.90 5.57 23.26
C VAL A 53 -11.17 6.29 21.93
N PRO A 54 -12.11 7.23 21.87
CA PRO A 54 -12.35 8.00 20.66
C PRO A 54 -11.23 9.02 20.45
N ALA A 55 -11.02 9.39 19.19
CA ALA A 55 -10.02 10.38 18.81
C ALA A 55 -10.60 11.38 17.82
N LYS A 56 -10.28 12.65 18.04
CA LYS A 56 -10.64 13.74 17.13
C LYS A 56 -9.61 13.81 15.99
N VAL A 57 -10.08 13.92 14.76
CA VAL A 57 -9.23 14.21 13.61
C VAL A 57 -8.75 15.66 13.72
N ALA A 58 -7.48 15.85 14.03
CA ALA A 58 -6.89 17.17 14.23
C ALA A 58 -6.41 17.80 12.93
N ALA A 59 -5.85 17.01 12.01
CA ALA A 59 -5.35 17.49 10.73
C ALA A 59 -5.25 16.37 9.69
N ILE A 60 -5.25 16.75 8.41
CA ILE A 60 -4.95 15.86 7.29
C ILE A 60 -3.65 16.35 6.65
N GLU A 61 -2.68 15.45 6.53
CA GLU A 61 -1.31 15.77 6.17
C GLU A 61 -0.82 14.99 4.95
N TYR A 62 0.11 15.61 4.23
CA TYR A 62 0.87 14.95 3.19
C TYR A 62 1.95 14.01 3.78
N ASP A 63 2.02 12.78 3.29
CA ASP A 63 3.13 11.87 3.60
C ASP A 63 3.96 11.49 2.36
N PRO A 64 5.24 11.89 2.27
CA PRO A 64 6.11 11.55 1.15
C PRO A 64 6.50 10.07 1.07
N ASN A 65 6.14 9.25 2.05
CA ASN A 65 6.52 7.83 2.12
C ASN A 65 5.47 6.89 1.52
N ARG A 66 4.29 7.39 1.18
CA ARG A 66 3.18 6.62 0.59
C ARG A 66 2.37 7.49 -0.38
N THR A 67 1.37 6.90 -1.01
CA THR A 67 0.49 7.61 -1.94
C THR A 67 -0.70 8.26 -1.24
N VAL A 68 -1.24 7.63 -0.20
CA VAL A 68 -2.40 8.14 0.54
C VAL A 68 -2.00 9.24 1.52
N HIS A 69 -2.90 10.20 1.75
CA HIS A 69 -2.78 11.17 2.84
C HIS A 69 -2.94 10.49 4.20
N ILE A 70 -2.50 11.16 5.25
CA ILE A 70 -2.54 10.65 6.62
C ILE A 70 -3.33 11.62 7.49
N ALA A 71 -4.09 11.10 8.43
CA ALA A 71 -4.83 11.92 9.38
C ALA A 71 -4.14 11.86 10.75
N LEU A 72 -3.87 13.02 11.33
CA LEU A 72 -3.41 13.16 12.70
C LEU A 72 -4.61 13.08 13.63
N LEU A 73 -4.57 12.13 14.55
CA LEU A 73 -5.59 11.93 15.57
C LEU A 73 -5.09 12.44 16.92
N HIS A 74 -5.95 13.16 17.64
CA HIS A 74 -5.79 13.45 19.06
C HIS A 74 -6.80 12.58 19.82
N TYR A 75 -6.30 11.58 20.54
CA TYR A 75 -7.13 10.79 21.43
C TYR A 75 -7.54 11.61 22.66
N LEU A 76 -8.68 11.27 23.26
CA LEU A 76 -9.16 11.96 24.47
C LEU A 76 -8.21 11.85 25.67
N ASP A 77 -7.35 10.83 25.70
CA ASP A 77 -6.33 10.67 26.74
C ASP A 77 -5.02 11.41 26.43
N GLY A 78 -4.99 12.23 25.38
CA GLY A 78 -3.86 13.09 25.02
C GLY A 78 -2.84 12.45 24.08
N GLU A 79 -2.93 11.15 23.79
CA GLU A 79 -2.01 10.52 22.82
C GLU A 79 -2.32 10.99 21.39
N LYS A 80 -1.26 11.17 20.59
CA LYS A 80 -1.39 11.49 19.18
C LYS A 80 -0.94 10.32 18.31
N ARG A 81 -1.68 10.01 17.26
CA ARG A 81 -1.29 8.99 16.28
C ARG A 81 -1.66 9.39 14.87
N TYR A 82 -0.92 8.87 13.90
CA TYR A 82 -1.33 8.96 12.50
C TYR A 82 -2.08 7.72 12.07
N ILE A 83 -3.15 7.90 11.31
CA ILE A 83 -3.82 6.86 10.54
C ILE A 83 -3.75 7.15 9.04
N LEU A 84 -4.10 6.17 8.22
CA LEU A 84 -4.36 6.45 6.80
C LEU A 84 -5.67 7.23 6.70
N ALA A 85 -5.69 8.29 5.89
CA ALA A 85 -6.90 9.09 5.69
C ALA A 85 -7.86 8.35 4.75
N PRO A 86 -9.04 7.92 5.23
CA PRO A 86 -10.12 7.46 4.38
C PRO A 86 -10.65 8.61 3.51
N GLN A 87 -11.40 8.23 2.49
CA GLN A 87 -12.25 9.16 1.76
C GLN A 87 -13.33 9.70 2.71
N ASP A 88 -13.72 10.95 2.49
CA ASP A 88 -14.74 11.69 3.27
C ASP A 88 -14.44 11.95 4.75
N LEU A 89 -13.27 11.54 5.26
CA LEU A 89 -12.83 11.93 6.60
C LEU A 89 -12.45 13.43 6.62
N GLN A 90 -13.08 14.19 7.50
CA GLN A 90 -12.86 15.63 7.67
C GLN A 90 -12.16 15.94 8.99
N VAL A 91 -11.60 17.14 9.09
CA VAL A 91 -11.03 17.64 10.35
C VAL A 91 -12.17 17.95 11.32
N GLY A 92 -12.05 17.48 12.55
CA GLY A 92 -13.09 17.59 13.56
C GLY A 92 -13.88 16.31 13.80
N ASP A 93 -13.87 15.37 12.84
CA ASP A 93 -14.55 14.09 12.98
C ASP A 93 -14.01 13.28 14.15
N MET A 94 -14.91 12.50 14.77
CA MET A 94 -14.57 11.57 15.84
C MET A 94 -14.46 10.16 15.27
N VAL A 95 -13.29 9.53 15.45
CA VAL A 95 -13.03 8.15 15.04
C VAL A 95 -12.70 7.29 16.24
N VAL A 96 -13.20 6.06 16.24
CA VAL A 96 -12.98 5.10 17.31
C VAL A 96 -12.59 3.73 16.75
N SER A 97 -11.81 3.00 17.54
CA SER A 97 -11.53 1.59 17.27
C SER A 97 -12.27 0.78 18.32
N SER A 98 -13.39 0.15 17.97
CA SER A 98 -14.19 -0.64 18.92
C SER A 98 -14.84 -1.81 18.21
N ALA A 99 -15.27 -2.82 18.96
CA ALA A 99 -16.13 -3.88 18.44
C ALA A 99 -17.52 -3.34 18.09
N GLU A 100 -18.01 -2.33 18.82
CA GLU A 100 -19.37 -1.79 18.71
C GLU A 100 -19.39 -0.41 18.02
N ALA A 101 -18.30 -0.05 17.33
CA ALA A 101 -18.23 1.24 16.65
C ALA A 101 -19.27 1.35 15.52
N ASP A 102 -19.80 2.55 15.31
CA ASP A 102 -20.64 2.82 14.15
C ASP A 102 -19.91 2.49 12.84
N ILE A 103 -20.68 2.05 11.83
CA ILE A 103 -20.19 1.82 10.47
C ILE A 103 -20.03 3.17 9.76
N LYS A 104 -19.01 3.92 10.17
CA LYS A 104 -18.61 5.22 9.63
C LYS A 104 -17.16 5.18 9.13
N PRO A 105 -16.81 5.87 8.03
CA PRO A 105 -15.44 5.93 7.55
C PRO A 105 -14.44 6.33 8.64
N GLY A 106 -13.31 5.63 8.74
CA GLY A 106 -12.27 5.89 9.74
C GLY A 106 -12.42 5.12 11.06
N ASN A 107 -13.61 4.58 11.36
CA ASN A 107 -13.78 3.63 12.45
C ASN A 107 -13.16 2.28 12.09
N SER A 108 -12.55 1.62 13.09
CA SER A 108 -11.92 0.32 12.91
C SER A 108 -12.56 -0.74 13.79
N LEU A 109 -13.00 -1.83 13.15
CA LEU A 109 -13.72 -2.94 13.76
C LEU A 109 -13.11 -4.28 13.33
N PRO A 110 -13.31 -5.35 14.12
CA PRO A 110 -13.15 -6.71 13.64
C PRO A 110 -14.10 -7.01 12.48
N LEU A 111 -13.67 -7.81 11.49
CA LEU A 111 -14.48 -8.17 10.33
C LEU A 111 -15.80 -8.86 10.70
N LYS A 112 -15.87 -9.57 11.83
CA LYS A 112 -17.13 -10.13 12.37
C LYS A 112 -18.24 -9.08 12.54
N ASN A 113 -17.89 -7.85 12.89
CA ASN A 113 -18.87 -6.82 13.24
C ASN A 113 -19.18 -5.86 12.07
N ILE A 114 -18.48 -6.00 10.94
CA ILE A 114 -18.68 -5.15 9.76
C ILE A 114 -19.73 -5.79 8.84
N PRO A 115 -20.80 -5.11 8.41
CA PRO A 115 -21.80 -5.69 7.51
C PRO A 115 -21.19 -6.18 6.18
N ALA A 116 -21.69 -7.31 5.67
CA ALA A 116 -21.33 -7.76 4.32
C ALA A 116 -21.76 -6.69 3.28
N GLY A 117 -21.02 -6.60 2.18
CA GLY A 117 -21.13 -5.54 1.17
C GLY A 117 -20.30 -4.29 1.47
N SER A 118 -19.91 -4.06 2.73
CA SER A 118 -19.16 -2.86 3.14
C SER A 118 -17.78 -2.77 2.49
N MET A 119 -17.40 -1.53 2.16
CA MET A 119 -16.06 -1.19 1.69
C MET A 119 -15.14 -0.95 2.88
N VAL A 120 -13.99 -1.61 2.88
CA VAL A 120 -13.01 -1.57 3.96
C VAL A 120 -11.59 -1.37 3.44
N HIS A 121 -10.73 -0.81 4.26
CA HIS A 121 -9.31 -0.63 3.95
C HIS A 121 -8.43 -0.97 5.17
N ASN A 122 -7.11 -0.96 4.96
CA ASN A 122 -6.13 -1.28 5.99
C ASN A 122 -6.44 -2.62 6.70
N VAL A 123 -6.74 -3.66 5.92
CA VAL A 123 -7.21 -4.95 6.45
C VAL A 123 -6.03 -5.79 6.93
N GLU A 124 -6.17 -6.39 8.11
CA GLU A 124 -5.20 -7.35 8.65
C GLU A 124 -5.21 -8.67 7.86
N MET A 125 -4.03 -9.26 7.64
CA MET A 125 -3.94 -10.61 7.07
C MET A 125 -4.04 -11.70 8.15
N LYS A 126 -3.62 -11.38 9.37
CA LYS A 126 -3.73 -12.20 10.58
C LYS A 126 -4.10 -11.29 11.75
N PRO A 127 -4.93 -11.76 12.69
CA PRO A 127 -5.36 -10.93 13.83
C PRO A 127 -4.17 -10.32 14.58
N GLY A 128 -4.21 -9.01 14.82
CA GLY A 128 -3.21 -8.28 15.61
C GLY A 128 -1.88 -7.97 14.91
N LYS A 129 -1.68 -8.43 13.68
CA LYS A 129 -0.47 -8.09 12.89
C LYS A 129 -0.51 -6.69 12.28
N GLY A 130 -1.64 -5.98 12.39
CA GLY A 130 -1.85 -4.69 11.76
C GLY A 130 -2.21 -4.82 10.29
N GLY A 131 -2.82 -3.76 9.76
CA GLY A 131 -3.31 -3.71 8.40
C GLY A 131 -2.20 -3.84 7.36
N GLN A 132 -2.38 -4.76 6.43
CA GLN A 132 -1.41 -5.08 5.37
C GLN A 132 -1.99 -4.90 3.97
N MET A 133 -3.32 -5.08 3.82
CA MET A 133 -4.04 -5.05 2.55
C MET A 133 -4.82 -3.73 2.38
N ALA A 134 -5.04 -3.32 1.13
CA ALA A 134 -5.74 -2.08 0.75
C ALA A 134 -5.21 -0.83 1.48
N ARG A 135 -3.95 -0.45 1.20
CA ARG A 135 -3.24 0.70 1.82
C ARG A 135 -2.82 1.80 0.85
N ALA A 136 -3.08 1.61 -0.45
CA ALA A 136 -2.75 2.60 -1.46
C ALA A 136 -3.85 3.66 -1.57
N ALA A 137 -3.51 4.85 -2.05
CA ALA A 137 -4.50 5.88 -2.37
C ALA A 137 -5.60 5.33 -3.29
N GLY A 138 -6.86 5.65 -2.99
CA GLY A 138 -8.03 5.12 -3.70
C GLY A 138 -8.31 3.63 -3.50
N ALA A 139 -7.51 2.89 -2.73
CA ALA A 139 -7.72 1.45 -2.57
C ALA A 139 -8.81 1.13 -1.52
N ALA A 140 -9.63 0.15 -1.84
CA ALA A 140 -10.59 -0.48 -0.93
C ALA A 140 -10.70 -1.98 -1.24
N ALA A 141 -11.02 -2.76 -0.23
CA ALA A 141 -11.47 -4.14 -0.35
C ALA A 141 -12.95 -4.21 0.01
N GLN A 142 -13.68 -5.13 -0.61
CA GLN A 142 -15.10 -5.34 -0.33
C GLN A 142 -15.27 -6.62 0.48
N LEU A 143 -16.01 -6.54 1.59
CA LEU A 143 -16.41 -7.72 2.36
C LEU A 143 -17.58 -8.40 1.65
N MET A 144 -17.32 -9.53 0.99
CA MET A 144 -18.32 -10.22 0.16
C MET A 144 -19.25 -11.09 0.99
N ALA A 145 -18.69 -11.93 1.85
CA ALA A 145 -19.43 -12.90 2.65
C ALA A 145 -18.70 -13.19 3.96
N LYS A 146 -19.43 -13.74 4.92
CA LYS A 146 -18.92 -14.27 6.18
C LYS A 146 -19.40 -15.71 6.31
N GLU A 147 -18.48 -16.65 6.46
CA GLU A 147 -18.77 -18.08 6.54
C GLU A 147 -17.97 -18.68 7.70
N GLY A 148 -18.67 -19.24 8.69
CA GLY A 148 -18.06 -19.78 9.90
C GLY A 148 -17.15 -18.78 10.60
N LYS A 149 -15.86 -19.10 10.73
CA LYS A 149 -14.82 -18.23 11.33
C LYS A 149 -14.06 -17.36 10.31
N GLN A 150 -14.55 -17.32 9.07
CA GLN A 150 -13.83 -16.73 7.93
C GLN A 150 -14.67 -15.67 7.22
N ALA A 151 -13.97 -14.69 6.67
CA ALA A 151 -14.49 -13.60 5.86
C ALA A 151 -13.94 -13.73 4.43
N HIS A 152 -14.77 -13.49 3.43
CA HIS A 152 -14.36 -13.43 2.04
C HIS A 152 -14.20 -11.97 1.63
N LEU A 153 -12.99 -11.59 1.28
CA LEU A 153 -12.64 -10.23 0.89
C LEU A 153 -12.24 -10.19 -0.59
N LYS A 154 -12.92 -9.34 -1.35
CA LYS A 154 -12.51 -8.97 -2.70
C LYS A 154 -11.50 -7.84 -2.61
N LEU A 155 -10.25 -8.14 -2.96
CA LEU A 155 -9.13 -7.20 -2.90
C LEU A 155 -9.13 -6.22 -4.09
N PRO A 156 -8.40 -5.09 -4.01
CA PRO A 156 -8.23 -4.17 -5.15
C PRO A 156 -7.68 -4.82 -6.42
N SER A 157 -6.97 -5.95 -6.28
CA SER A 157 -6.47 -6.74 -7.41
C SER A 157 -7.55 -7.53 -8.16
N GLY A 158 -8.76 -7.65 -7.61
CA GLY A 158 -9.80 -8.57 -8.06
C GLY A 158 -9.67 -9.99 -7.51
N GLU A 159 -8.63 -10.29 -6.73
CA GLU A 159 -8.50 -11.56 -5.99
C GLU A 159 -9.56 -11.64 -4.89
N VAL A 160 -10.22 -12.78 -4.75
CA VAL A 160 -11.10 -13.08 -3.61
C VAL A 160 -10.33 -13.95 -2.64
N ARG A 161 -10.14 -13.43 -1.43
CA ARG A 161 -9.27 -14.00 -0.40
C ARG A 161 -10.03 -14.21 0.89
N ILE A 162 -9.77 -15.35 1.52
CA ILE A 162 -10.26 -15.73 2.84
C ILE A 162 -9.37 -15.11 3.92
N VAL A 163 -9.99 -14.50 4.92
CA VAL A 163 -9.34 -13.91 6.10
C VAL A 163 -10.13 -14.30 7.35
N SER A 164 -9.50 -14.38 8.52
CA SER A 164 -10.22 -14.63 9.78
C SER A 164 -11.18 -13.47 10.10
N LEU A 165 -12.35 -13.77 10.68
CA LEU A 165 -13.30 -12.75 11.13
C LEU A 165 -12.76 -11.87 12.28
N ASP A 166 -11.75 -12.36 13.00
CA ASP A 166 -11.12 -11.62 14.10
C ASP A 166 -10.11 -10.57 13.60
N CYS A 167 -9.73 -10.62 12.31
CA CYS A 167 -8.90 -9.59 11.71
C CYS A 167 -9.62 -8.24 11.75
N ARG A 168 -8.89 -7.18 12.06
CA ARG A 168 -9.42 -5.82 12.00
C ARG A 168 -9.38 -5.24 10.59
N ALA A 169 -10.33 -4.37 10.32
CA ALA A 169 -10.34 -3.50 9.15
C ALA A 169 -10.82 -2.11 9.54
N THR A 170 -10.58 -1.13 8.69
CA THR A 170 -11.13 0.23 8.83
C THR A 170 -12.20 0.44 7.77
N ILE A 171 -13.35 0.99 8.14
CA ILE A 171 -14.45 1.26 7.22
C ILE A 171 -14.07 2.36 6.23
N GLY A 172 -14.52 2.21 4.99
CA GLY A 172 -14.38 3.18 3.91
C GLY A 172 -13.29 2.83 2.91
N GLN A 173 -13.23 3.64 1.85
CA GLN A 173 -12.15 3.64 0.85
C GLN A 173 -11.04 4.60 1.28
N LEU A 174 -9.80 4.37 0.85
CA LEU A 174 -8.72 5.33 1.08
C LEU A 174 -8.83 6.55 0.16
N GLY A 175 -8.55 7.74 0.70
CA GLY A 175 -8.60 8.98 -0.04
C GLY A 175 -7.49 9.13 -1.09
N ASN A 176 -7.41 10.32 -1.70
CA ASN A 176 -6.46 10.67 -2.77
C ASN A 176 -6.56 9.76 -4.01
N ALA A 177 -7.78 9.40 -4.42
CA ALA A 177 -8.00 8.52 -5.57
C ALA A 177 -7.42 9.08 -6.89
N GLU A 178 -7.42 10.41 -7.04
CA GLU A 178 -6.87 11.12 -8.20
C GLU A 178 -5.35 10.98 -8.36
N GLN A 179 -4.66 10.40 -7.38
CA GLN A 179 -3.22 10.11 -7.44
C GLN A 179 -2.80 9.30 -8.67
N GLU A 180 -3.71 8.48 -9.21
CA GLU A 180 -3.48 7.70 -10.45
C GLU A 180 -3.43 8.59 -11.70
N ASN A 181 -4.13 9.72 -11.70
CA ASN A 181 -4.25 10.63 -12.85
C ASN A 181 -3.04 11.57 -13.01
N ILE A 182 -2.12 11.58 -12.04
CA ILE A 182 -0.99 12.52 -12.04
C ILE A 182 0.03 12.17 -13.12
N SER A 183 0.13 13.02 -14.14
CA SER A 183 1.24 13.01 -15.08
C SER A 183 2.50 13.67 -14.49
N LEU A 184 3.66 13.02 -14.65
CA LEU A 184 4.92 13.54 -14.12
C LEU A 184 5.49 14.69 -14.96
N GLY A 185 5.14 14.78 -16.25
CA GLY A 185 5.58 15.81 -17.20
C GLY A 185 7.06 15.72 -17.61
N LYS A 186 7.98 15.65 -16.65
CA LYS A 186 9.44 15.68 -16.90
C LYS A 186 10.20 14.55 -16.20
N ALA A 187 11.32 14.15 -16.80
CA ALA A 187 12.21 13.13 -16.24
C ALA A 187 12.71 13.48 -14.82
N GLY A 188 13.00 14.76 -14.57
CA GLY A 188 13.47 15.26 -13.27
C GLY A 188 12.49 14.97 -12.11
N ARG A 189 11.18 15.04 -12.35
CA ARG A 189 10.17 14.75 -11.31
C ARG A 189 10.21 13.29 -10.87
N ARG A 190 10.51 12.37 -11.79
CA ARG A 190 10.76 10.95 -11.48
C ARG A 190 12.05 10.77 -10.68
N ARG A 191 13.10 11.55 -10.97
CA ARG A 191 14.37 11.54 -10.19
C ARG A 191 14.16 12.01 -8.75
N TRP A 192 13.33 13.01 -8.50
CA TRP A 192 12.98 13.49 -7.15
C TRP A 192 12.33 12.41 -6.28
N GLN A 193 11.64 11.45 -6.90
CA GLN A 193 11.05 10.30 -6.22
C GLN A 193 12.05 9.16 -5.92
N GLY A 194 13.33 9.34 -6.24
CA GLY A 194 14.38 8.33 -6.03
C GLY A 194 14.32 7.18 -7.03
N ARG A 195 13.73 7.41 -8.21
CA ARG A 195 13.69 6.48 -9.34
C ARG A 195 14.75 6.88 -10.36
N ARG A 196 15.74 6.02 -10.60
CA ARG A 196 16.78 6.22 -11.62
C ARG A 196 16.25 5.79 -13.01
N PRO A 197 16.88 6.24 -14.11
CA PRO A 197 16.51 5.81 -15.45
C PRO A 197 16.56 4.29 -15.61
N ARG A 198 15.68 3.74 -16.46
CA ARG A 198 15.67 2.33 -16.84
C ARG A 198 16.17 2.21 -18.26
N VAL A 199 17.24 1.45 -18.45
CA VAL A 199 17.74 1.10 -19.79
C VAL A 199 16.99 -0.15 -20.27
N ARG A 200 16.57 -0.15 -21.53
CA ARG A 200 15.90 -1.30 -22.15
C ARG A 200 16.94 -2.41 -22.38
N GLY A 201 16.56 -3.68 -22.17
CA GLY A 201 17.48 -4.81 -22.39
C GLY A 201 17.98 -4.91 -23.85
N VAL A 202 17.13 -4.50 -24.79
CA VAL A 202 17.45 -4.40 -26.23
C VAL A 202 18.54 -3.37 -26.54
N ALA A 203 18.75 -2.39 -25.67
CA ALA A 203 19.78 -1.36 -25.85
C ALA A 203 21.12 -1.76 -25.20
N MET A 204 21.30 -3.03 -24.85
CA MET A 204 22.49 -3.55 -24.18
C MET A 204 23.21 -4.56 -25.07
N ASN A 205 24.37 -5.03 -24.62
CA ASN A 205 25.12 -6.10 -25.30
C ASN A 205 24.67 -7.49 -24.80
N PRO A 206 24.99 -8.58 -25.53
CA PRO A 206 24.62 -9.94 -25.12
C PRO A 206 25.11 -10.34 -23.71
N VAL A 207 26.24 -9.79 -23.26
CA VAL A 207 26.80 -10.02 -21.91
C VAL A 207 25.93 -9.45 -20.79
N ASP A 208 25.20 -8.35 -21.04
CA ASP A 208 24.44 -7.63 -20.02
C ASP A 208 22.99 -8.12 -19.90
N HIS A 209 22.41 -8.51 -21.04
CA HIS A 209 21.01 -8.90 -21.10
C HIS A 209 20.79 -9.92 -22.21
N PRO A 210 19.94 -10.94 -21.98
CA PRO A 210 19.57 -11.89 -23.04
C PRO A 210 18.89 -11.27 -24.27
N MET A 211 18.49 -10.00 -24.24
CA MET A 211 17.85 -9.34 -25.39
C MET A 211 18.82 -8.35 -26.07
N GLY A 212 20.07 -8.31 -25.61
CA GLY A 212 21.09 -7.41 -26.13
C GLY A 212 21.79 -7.99 -27.36
N GLY A 213 22.44 -7.10 -28.12
CA GLY A 213 23.16 -7.41 -29.35
C GLY A 213 22.32 -7.40 -30.63
N GLY A 214 22.93 -7.91 -31.71
CA GLY A 214 22.44 -7.80 -33.08
C GLY A 214 22.81 -6.47 -33.73
N GLU A 215 22.94 -6.47 -35.05
CA GLU A 215 23.21 -5.24 -35.81
C GLU A 215 21.94 -4.37 -35.88
N GLY A 216 22.11 -3.06 -35.64
CA GLY A 216 21.00 -2.12 -35.63
C GLY A 216 19.96 -2.39 -34.52
N LYS A 217 18.68 -2.12 -34.83
CA LYS A 217 17.56 -2.34 -33.88
C LYS A 217 17.07 -3.78 -33.98
N SER A 218 17.66 -4.68 -33.21
CA SER A 218 17.22 -6.07 -33.11
C SER A 218 16.39 -6.31 -31.83
N SER A 219 15.61 -7.39 -31.77
CA SER A 219 14.91 -7.83 -30.55
C SER A 219 15.54 -9.09 -29.93
N GLY A 220 16.77 -9.44 -30.35
CA GLY A 220 17.50 -10.63 -29.91
C GLY A 220 16.85 -11.96 -30.32
N GLY A 221 15.85 -11.94 -31.21
CA GLY A 221 15.22 -13.12 -31.84
C GLY A 221 14.51 -14.10 -30.90
N ARG A 222 14.26 -13.72 -29.64
CA ARG A 222 13.76 -14.64 -28.60
C ARG A 222 12.54 -14.11 -27.86
N HIS A 223 11.85 -15.00 -27.16
CA HIS A 223 10.75 -14.60 -26.28
C HIS A 223 11.24 -13.58 -25.23
N PRO A 224 10.49 -12.51 -24.93
CA PRO A 224 10.93 -11.50 -23.96
C PRO A 224 11.21 -12.09 -22.57
N VAL A 225 12.40 -11.79 -22.05
CA VAL A 225 12.89 -12.28 -20.76
C VAL A 225 13.37 -11.14 -19.87
N THR A 226 13.47 -11.42 -18.59
CA THR A 226 14.18 -10.58 -17.61
C THR A 226 15.70 -10.65 -17.84
N PRO A 227 16.52 -9.79 -17.19
CA PRO A 227 17.98 -9.88 -17.28
C PRO A 227 18.55 -11.21 -16.80
N TRP A 228 17.78 -11.97 -15.99
CA TRP A 228 18.16 -13.28 -15.47
C TRP A 228 17.55 -14.43 -16.29
N GLY A 229 17.08 -14.17 -17.52
CA GLY A 229 16.58 -15.20 -18.43
C GLY A 229 15.16 -15.71 -18.16
N VAL A 230 14.51 -15.31 -17.06
CA VAL A 230 13.11 -15.72 -16.79
C VAL A 230 12.15 -15.03 -17.77
N PRO A 231 11.20 -15.74 -18.43
CA PRO A 231 10.21 -15.13 -19.33
C PRO A 231 9.37 -14.05 -18.65
N THR A 232 9.15 -12.91 -19.32
CA THR A 232 8.46 -11.74 -18.73
C THR A 232 7.05 -11.51 -19.25
N LYS A 233 6.59 -12.28 -20.24
CA LYS A 233 5.22 -12.25 -20.76
C LYS A 233 4.52 -13.57 -20.41
N GLY A 234 3.36 -13.49 -19.75
CA GLY A 234 2.51 -14.66 -19.44
C GLY A 234 3.00 -15.60 -18.33
N PHE A 235 4.30 -15.68 -18.07
CA PHE A 235 4.88 -16.61 -17.09
C PHE A 235 4.44 -16.34 -15.65
N LYS A 236 3.81 -17.32 -15.01
CA LYS A 236 3.36 -17.25 -13.60
C LYS A 236 4.54 -17.51 -12.67
N THR A 237 4.85 -16.55 -11.80
CA THR A 237 5.99 -16.63 -10.86
C THR A 237 5.61 -17.07 -9.45
N ARG A 238 4.31 -17.14 -9.13
CA ARG A 238 3.84 -17.65 -7.84
C ARG A 238 4.03 -19.17 -7.81
N LYS A 239 4.86 -19.64 -6.89
CA LYS A 239 4.99 -21.07 -6.57
C LYS A 239 3.84 -21.52 -5.65
N PRO A 240 3.46 -22.81 -5.65
CA PRO A 240 2.52 -23.37 -4.69
C PRO A 240 2.95 -23.06 -3.26
N LYS A 241 2.02 -22.61 -2.43
CA LYS A 241 2.24 -22.23 -1.03
C LYS A 241 1.04 -22.63 -0.19
N ASP A 242 1.27 -22.87 1.10
CA ASP A 242 0.19 -23.06 2.08
C ASP A 242 -0.88 -21.94 2.02
N SER A 243 -0.46 -20.72 1.69
CA SER A 243 -1.37 -19.58 1.57
C SER A 243 -2.39 -19.65 0.41
N ASP A 244 -2.27 -20.63 -0.49
CA ASP A 244 -3.18 -20.85 -1.62
C ASP A 244 -4.56 -21.33 -1.14
N ARG A 245 -4.62 -22.06 -0.01
CA ARG A 245 -5.90 -22.47 0.62
C ARG A 245 -6.81 -21.32 1.02
N TYR A 246 -6.23 -20.12 1.17
CA TYR A 246 -6.97 -18.90 1.51
C TYR A 246 -7.35 -18.08 0.27
N ILE A 247 -7.15 -18.57 -0.94
CA ILE A 247 -7.49 -17.87 -2.19
C ILE A 247 -8.63 -18.62 -2.85
N ILE A 248 -9.80 -18.00 -2.92
CA ILE A 248 -10.97 -18.56 -3.60
C ILE A 248 -10.86 -18.30 -5.10
N LYS A 249 -10.54 -17.06 -5.46
CA LYS A 249 -10.42 -16.63 -6.86
C LYS A 249 -9.15 -15.83 -7.04
N HIS A 250 -8.27 -16.29 -7.93
CA HIS A 250 -7.10 -15.52 -8.33
C HIS A 250 -7.51 -14.25 -9.08
N ARG A 251 -6.67 -13.20 -8.99
CA ARG A 251 -6.85 -11.99 -9.78
C ARG A 251 -6.99 -12.32 -11.27
N THR A 252 -7.99 -11.74 -11.93
CA THR A 252 -8.09 -11.71 -13.38
C THR A 252 -7.16 -10.64 -13.94
N ARG A 253 -6.66 -10.81 -15.17
CA ARG A 253 -5.96 -9.71 -15.85
C ARG A 253 -6.99 -8.61 -16.08
N LYS A 254 -6.69 -7.39 -15.63
CA LYS A 254 -7.21 -6.19 -16.28
C LYS A 254 -6.50 -6.03 -17.61
#